data_AF-A0A1F9S7M3-F1
#
_entry.id   AF-A0A1F9S7M3-F1
#
_cell.length_a   1.000
_cell.length_b   1.000
_cell.length_c   1.000
_cell.angle_alpha   90.00
_cell.angle_beta   90.00
_cell.angle_gamma   90.00
#
_symmetry.space_group_name_H-M   'P 1'
#
loop_
_entity.id
_entity.type
_entity.pdbx_description
1 polymer ?
#
loop_
_entity_poly.entity_id
_entity_poly.type
_entity_poly.pdbx_seq_one_letter_code
_entity_poly.pdbx_strand_id
1 'polypeptide(L)'
;MNEQLYFYAAAAAAGLVLYFILAGRRSWLRAKPSHGSAMTRFGENIRLRDLFRLAVLLEEEGLAFYQKMAEKVSDPAVKELCLELAGEEVKHRDLLQGQLDSWRPLAVHAAQWPAFLEKVKKEGFFGAPPGEGASEKEMAAYAIRQEIKSAEFYGLFEQAFPDAWKRVEIHNLVAQERAHEARLRAAYPGAV
;
A
#
# COMPACT_ATOMS: atom_id res chain seq x y z
N MET A 1 45.56 19.37 31.55
CA MET A 1 44.45 19.36 30.58
C MET A 1 43.21 18.95 31.35
N ASN A 2 42.21 19.83 31.49
CA ASN A 2 41.19 19.71 32.53
C ASN A 2 40.23 18.53 32.29
N GLU A 3 40.04 17.68 33.31
CA GLU A 3 39.12 16.54 33.26
C GLU A 3 37.66 16.96 32.97
N GLN A 4 37.26 18.15 33.40
CA GLN A 4 35.94 18.70 33.04
C GLN A 4 35.79 18.91 31.53
N LEU A 5 36.84 19.34 30.83
CA LEU A 5 36.80 19.56 29.38
C LEU A 5 36.61 18.23 28.63
N TYR A 6 37.23 17.15 29.12
CA TYR A 6 37.02 15.79 28.60
C TYR A 6 35.59 15.29 28.83
N PHE A 7 35.02 15.54 30.01
CA PHE A 7 33.66 15.12 30.32
C PHE A 7 32.61 15.81 29.42
N TYR A 8 32.77 17.13 29.20
CA TYR A 8 31.90 17.88 28.29
C TYR A 8 32.05 17.44 26.83
N ALA A 9 33.27 17.15 26.37
CA ALA A 9 33.52 16.63 25.03
C ALA A 9 32.91 15.23 24.84
N ALA A 10 33.03 14.35 25.83
CA ALA A 10 32.45 13.00 25.80
C ALA A 10 30.91 13.03 25.81
N ALA A 11 30.30 13.89 26.63
CA ALA A 11 28.84 14.07 26.68
C ALA A 11 28.28 14.65 25.37
N ALA A 12 28.98 15.61 24.75
CA ALA A 12 28.61 16.16 23.45
C ALA A 12 28.72 15.11 22.33
N ALA A 13 29.76 14.28 22.34
CA ALA A 13 29.92 13.18 21.39
C ALA A 13 28.84 12.12 21.55
N ALA A 14 28.50 11.73 22.79
CA ALA A 14 27.39 10.80 23.06
C ALA A 14 26.04 11.37 22.64
N GLY A 15 25.80 12.67 22.87
CA GLY A 15 24.61 13.38 22.41
C GLY A 15 24.50 13.44 20.88
N LEU A 16 25.62 13.66 20.18
CA LEU A 16 25.71 13.63 18.72
C LEU A 16 25.46 12.22 18.17
N VAL A 17 26.06 11.18 18.75
CA VAL A 17 25.84 9.79 18.35
C VAL A 17 24.37 9.40 18.57
N LEU A 18 23.80 9.73 19.74
CA LEU A 18 22.39 9.49 20.02
C LEU A 18 21.48 10.28 19.08
N TYR A 19 21.82 11.53 18.77
CA TYR A 19 21.12 12.35 17.77
C TYR A 19 21.18 11.70 16.39
N PHE A 20 22.33 11.21 15.93
CA PHE A 20 22.45 10.55 14.63
C PHE A 20 21.75 9.18 14.59
N ILE A 21 21.70 8.44 15.70
CA ILE A 21 20.90 7.21 15.83
C ILE A 21 19.39 7.53 15.74
N LEU A 22 18.94 8.58 16.44
CA LEU A 22 17.54 9.01 16.44
C LEU A 22 17.13 9.71 15.12
N ALA A 23 18.04 10.45 14.49
CA ALA A 23 17.85 11.13 13.21
C ALA A 23 17.96 10.15 12.03
N GLY A 24 18.84 9.15 12.12
CA GLY A 24 18.94 8.04 11.16
C GLY A 24 17.65 7.22 11.09
N ARG A 25 16.97 7.03 12.24
CA ARG A 25 15.59 6.47 12.28
C ARG A 25 14.52 7.36 11.63
N ARG A 26 14.79 8.65 11.40
CA ARG A 26 13.80 9.65 10.89
C ARG A 26 13.88 9.91 9.39
N SER A 27 14.99 9.58 8.73
CA SER A 27 15.27 9.99 7.33
C SER A 27 14.27 9.42 6.31
N TRP A 28 13.90 8.14 6.45
CA TRP A 28 13.01 7.45 5.53
C TRP A 28 11.55 7.95 5.54
N LEU A 29 11.11 8.64 6.60
CA LEU A 29 9.75 9.22 6.69
C LEU A 29 9.50 10.36 5.68
N ARG A 30 10.59 10.91 5.11
CA ARG A 30 10.57 11.91 4.03
C ARG A 30 11.10 11.34 2.73
N ALA A 31 11.23 10.01 2.62
CA ALA A 31 11.72 9.38 1.40
C ALA A 31 10.85 9.82 0.23
N LYS A 32 11.53 10.33 -0.80
CA LYS A 32 10.98 10.55 -2.12
C LYS A 32 11.28 9.30 -2.95
N PRO A 33 10.43 8.97 -3.93
CA PRO A 33 10.73 7.88 -4.85
C PRO A 33 12.09 8.14 -5.54
N SER A 34 12.85 7.07 -5.77
CA SER A 34 14.13 7.15 -6.50
C SER A 34 13.93 7.78 -7.90
N HIS A 35 14.91 8.57 -8.35
CA HIS A 35 14.85 9.27 -9.63
C HIS A 35 14.74 8.26 -10.78
N GLY A 36 13.79 8.47 -11.69
CA GLY A 36 13.52 7.54 -12.80
C GLY A 36 12.72 6.28 -12.42
N SER A 37 12.29 6.13 -11.17
CA SER A 37 11.37 5.04 -10.81
C SER A 37 10.01 5.21 -11.49
N ALA A 38 9.34 4.08 -11.73
CA ALA A 38 8.00 4.06 -12.29
C ALA A 38 6.94 4.71 -11.35
N MET A 39 7.31 5.09 -10.12
CA MET A 39 6.45 5.90 -9.24
C MET A 39 6.27 7.35 -9.69
N THR A 40 7.19 7.88 -10.51
CA THR A 40 7.08 9.24 -11.08
C THR A 40 5.84 9.43 -11.94
N ARG A 41 5.26 8.34 -12.47
CA ARG A 41 3.97 8.35 -13.18
C ARG A 41 2.84 8.96 -12.34
N PHE A 42 2.88 8.82 -11.02
CA PHE A 42 1.87 9.39 -10.13
C PHE A 42 2.17 10.84 -9.70
N GLY A 43 3.37 11.37 -10.00
CA GLY A 43 3.78 12.73 -9.67
C GLY A 43 5.20 12.82 -9.09
N GLU A 44 5.81 14.01 -9.17
CA GLU A 44 7.22 14.22 -8.75
C GLU A 44 7.39 14.51 -7.25
N ASN A 45 6.31 14.93 -6.57
CA ASN A 45 6.34 15.33 -5.16
C ASN A 45 5.46 14.44 -4.27
N ILE A 46 5.47 13.13 -4.50
CA ILE A 46 4.74 12.17 -3.67
C ILE A 46 5.60 11.74 -2.49
N ARG A 47 5.01 11.76 -1.29
CA ARG A 47 5.65 11.23 -0.09
C ARG A 47 5.28 9.76 0.04
N LEU A 48 6.19 8.95 0.59
CA LEU A 48 5.91 7.55 0.96
C LEU A 48 4.58 7.40 1.73
N ARG A 49 4.28 8.34 2.63
CA ARG A 49 3.00 8.38 3.38
C ARG A 49 1.76 8.48 2.51
N ASP A 50 1.82 9.23 1.42
CA ASP A 50 0.68 9.38 0.53
C ASP A 50 0.43 8.08 -0.23
N LEU A 51 1.48 7.32 -0.54
CA LEU A 51 1.37 5.98 -1.14
C LEU A 51 0.78 4.96 -0.15
N PHE A 52 1.19 5.00 1.11
CA PHE A 52 0.58 4.14 2.14
C PHE A 52 -0.88 4.47 2.40
N ARG A 53 -1.27 5.75 2.34
CA ARG A 53 -2.71 6.13 2.40
C ARG A 53 -3.47 5.59 1.22
N LEU A 54 -2.87 5.62 0.03
CA LEU A 54 -3.46 5.04 -1.16
C LEU A 54 -3.64 3.54 -1.01
N ALA A 55 -2.62 2.85 -0.49
CA ALA A 55 -2.67 1.42 -0.22
C ALA A 55 -3.83 1.07 0.71
N VAL A 56 -3.99 1.79 1.84
CA VAL A 56 -5.13 1.59 2.75
C VAL A 56 -6.48 1.77 2.04
N LEU A 57 -6.61 2.79 1.18
CA LEU A 57 -7.84 2.99 0.40
C LEU A 57 -8.10 1.85 -0.60
N LEU A 58 -7.05 1.30 -1.22
CA LEU A 58 -7.18 0.15 -2.13
C LEU A 58 -7.74 -1.06 -1.38
N GLU A 59 -7.20 -1.38 -0.21
CA GLU A 59 -7.66 -2.56 0.55
C GLU A 59 -9.07 -2.34 1.13
N GLU A 60 -9.43 -1.11 1.50
CA GLU A 60 -10.80 -0.78 1.92
C GLU A 60 -11.81 -0.95 0.77
N GLU A 61 -11.44 -0.54 -0.44
CA GLU A 61 -12.27 -0.75 -1.62
C GLU A 61 -12.36 -2.23 -2.02
N GLY A 62 -11.25 -2.98 -1.94
CA GLY A 62 -11.20 -4.43 -2.16
C GLY A 62 -12.10 -5.17 -1.18
N LEU A 63 -11.98 -4.87 0.12
CA LEU A 63 -12.84 -5.40 1.18
C LEU A 63 -14.33 -5.15 0.87
N ALA A 64 -14.71 -3.90 0.60
CA ALA A 64 -16.09 -3.55 0.32
C ALA A 64 -16.61 -4.26 -0.94
N PHE A 65 -15.75 -4.41 -1.95
CA PHE A 65 -16.08 -5.13 -3.18
C PHE A 65 -16.34 -6.61 -2.93
N TYR A 66 -15.45 -7.29 -2.20
CA TYR A 66 -15.60 -8.71 -1.90
C TYR A 66 -16.81 -9.02 -1.02
N GLN A 67 -17.10 -8.17 -0.04
CA GLN A 67 -18.33 -8.28 0.75
C GLN A 67 -19.57 -8.18 -0.14
N LYS A 68 -19.62 -7.19 -1.03
CA LYS A 68 -20.72 -7.01 -1.98
C LYS A 68 -20.82 -8.16 -2.98
N MET A 69 -19.70 -8.73 -3.42
CA MET A 69 -19.68 -9.89 -4.31
C MET A 69 -20.23 -11.13 -3.60
N ALA A 70 -19.83 -11.38 -2.34
CA ALA A 70 -20.31 -12.49 -1.53
C ALA A 70 -21.84 -12.46 -1.29
N GLU A 71 -22.46 -11.27 -1.32
CA GLU A 71 -23.91 -11.11 -1.24
C GLU A 71 -24.65 -11.49 -2.53
N LYS A 72 -23.97 -11.41 -3.68
CA LYS A 72 -24.58 -11.59 -5.01
C LYS A 72 -24.34 -12.96 -5.62
N VAL A 73 -23.22 -13.59 -5.29
CA VAL A 73 -22.85 -14.89 -5.88
C VAL A 73 -23.75 -16.00 -5.36
N SER A 74 -24.16 -16.90 -6.25
CA SER A 74 -25.05 -18.02 -5.91
C SER A 74 -24.30 -19.27 -5.45
N ASP A 75 -23.08 -19.48 -5.94
CA ASP A 75 -22.25 -20.64 -5.60
C ASP A 75 -21.68 -20.48 -4.18
N PRO A 76 -21.97 -21.41 -3.24
CA PRO A 76 -21.44 -21.37 -1.88
C PRO A 76 -19.90 -21.35 -1.81
N ALA A 77 -19.20 -22.05 -2.71
CA ALA A 77 -17.75 -22.10 -2.72
C ALA A 77 -17.14 -20.75 -3.14
N VAL A 78 -17.77 -20.07 -4.10
CA VAL A 78 -17.34 -18.72 -4.50
C VAL A 78 -17.66 -17.72 -3.40
N LYS A 79 -18.82 -17.85 -2.74
CA LYS A 79 -19.17 -17.02 -1.61
C LYS A 79 -18.13 -17.12 -0.50
N GLU A 80 -17.72 -18.33 -0.15
CA GLU A 80 -16.65 -18.58 0.81
C GLU A 80 -15.34 -17.93 0.38
N LEU A 81 -14.92 -18.13 -0.88
CA LEU A 81 -13.73 -17.47 -1.43
C LEU A 81 -13.80 -15.93 -1.29
N CYS A 82 -14.91 -15.30 -1.63
CA CYS A 82 -15.06 -13.84 -1.48
C CYS A 82 -14.94 -13.40 -0.01
N LEU A 83 -15.50 -14.15 0.93
CA LEU A 83 -15.39 -13.85 2.35
C LEU A 83 -13.96 -14.05 2.89
N GLU A 84 -13.25 -15.07 2.39
CA GLU A 84 -11.84 -15.29 2.70
C GLU A 84 -10.98 -14.13 2.20
N LEU A 85 -11.14 -13.73 0.94
CA LEU A 85 -10.42 -12.60 0.33
C LEU A 85 -10.70 -11.31 1.09
N ALA A 86 -11.97 -11.01 1.40
CA ALA A 86 -12.33 -9.88 2.27
C ALA A 86 -11.60 -9.92 3.62
N GLY A 87 -11.45 -11.10 4.22
CA GLY A 87 -10.69 -11.28 5.46
C GLY A 87 -9.18 -11.06 5.29
N GLU A 88 -8.62 -11.33 4.12
CA GLU A 88 -7.22 -11.05 3.77
C GLU A 88 -7.01 -9.55 3.54
N GLU A 89 -7.92 -8.87 2.84
CA GLU A 89 -7.89 -7.41 2.65
C GLU A 89 -7.90 -6.65 3.99
N VAL A 90 -8.66 -7.12 4.97
CA VAL A 90 -8.64 -6.55 6.33
C VAL A 90 -7.23 -6.62 6.94
N LYS A 91 -6.54 -7.74 6.80
CA LYS A 91 -5.18 -7.92 7.35
C LYS A 91 -4.19 -7.00 6.63
N HIS A 92 -4.31 -6.86 5.31
CA HIS A 92 -3.46 -5.98 4.51
C HIS A 92 -3.67 -4.52 4.89
N ARG A 93 -4.93 -4.08 4.97
CA ARG A 93 -5.31 -2.76 5.45
C ARG A 93 -4.71 -2.48 6.81
N ASP A 94 -4.87 -3.40 7.77
CA ASP A 94 -4.40 -3.21 9.15
C ASP A 94 -2.88 -3.15 9.23
N LEU A 95 -2.16 -3.92 8.40
CA LEU A 95 -0.70 -3.83 8.27
C LEU A 95 -0.26 -2.46 7.76
N LEU A 96 -0.88 -1.98 6.67
CA LEU A 96 -0.56 -0.70 6.04
C LEU A 96 -0.93 0.49 6.94
N GLN A 97 -2.10 0.43 7.58
CA GLN A 97 -2.59 1.42 8.53
C GLN A 97 -1.73 1.45 9.78
N GLY A 98 -1.36 0.28 10.34
CA GLY A 98 -0.43 0.19 11.46
C GLY A 98 0.93 0.81 11.12
N GLN A 99 1.40 0.66 9.88
CA GLN A 99 2.61 1.33 9.42
C GLN A 99 2.45 2.86 9.37
N LEU A 100 1.32 3.37 8.87
CA LEU A 100 1.01 4.80 8.87
C LEU A 100 0.97 5.38 10.29
N ASP A 101 0.34 4.68 11.21
CA ASP A 101 0.12 5.10 12.60
C ASP A 101 1.40 5.06 13.43
N SER A 102 2.32 4.15 13.10
CA SER A 102 3.65 4.10 13.72
C SER A 102 4.48 5.37 13.45
N TRP A 103 4.10 6.15 12.43
CA TRP A 103 4.79 7.36 12.06
C TRP A 103 4.12 8.59 12.67
N ARG A 104 4.92 9.62 13.03
CA ARG A 104 4.36 10.91 13.52
C ARG A 104 3.24 11.39 12.59
N PRO A 105 2.03 11.72 13.11
CA PRO A 105 0.94 12.19 12.27
C PRO A 105 1.36 13.38 11.41
N LEU A 106 1.01 13.32 10.13
CA LEU A 106 1.29 14.38 9.17
C LEU A 106 0.03 14.60 8.35
N ALA A 107 -0.50 15.82 8.35
CA ALA A 107 -1.70 16.14 7.60
C ALA A 107 -1.54 15.81 6.11
N VAL A 108 -2.64 15.34 5.53
CA VAL A 108 -2.79 15.21 4.08
C VAL A 108 -2.67 16.61 3.48
N HIS A 109 -1.91 16.75 2.40
CA HIS A 109 -1.78 18.05 1.76
C HIS A 109 -3.03 18.33 0.92
N ALA A 110 -3.89 19.22 1.40
CA ALA A 110 -5.24 19.43 0.88
C ALA A 110 -5.31 19.64 -0.65
N ALA A 111 -4.36 20.39 -1.23
CA ALA A 111 -4.33 20.62 -2.68
C ALA A 111 -3.65 19.50 -3.50
N GLN A 112 -2.69 18.78 -2.91
CA GLN A 112 -1.90 17.78 -3.65
C GLN A 112 -2.58 16.42 -3.65
N TRP A 113 -3.31 16.09 -2.59
CA TRP A 113 -3.98 14.81 -2.46
C TRP A 113 -5.07 14.56 -3.51
N PRO A 114 -6.01 15.49 -3.79
CA PRO A 114 -6.97 15.30 -4.87
C PRO A 114 -6.32 15.14 -6.24
N ALA A 115 -5.31 15.97 -6.55
CA ALA A 115 -4.58 15.88 -7.82
C ALA A 115 -3.82 14.54 -7.95
N PHE A 116 -3.24 14.06 -6.85
CA PHE A 116 -2.61 12.75 -6.79
C PHE A 116 -3.62 11.62 -7.06
N LEU A 117 -4.77 11.62 -6.38
CA LEU A 117 -5.83 10.62 -6.62
C LEU A 117 -6.36 10.66 -8.05
N GLU A 118 -6.53 11.85 -8.64
CA GLU A 118 -6.93 11.99 -10.04
C GLU A 118 -5.91 11.33 -10.98
N LYS A 119 -4.61 11.54 -10.73
CA LYS A 119 -3.55 10.95 -11.55
C LYS A 119 -3.47 9.44 -11.38
N VAL A 120 -3.60 8.95 -10.15
CA VAL A 120 -3.69 7.51 -9.86
C VAL A 120 -4.86 6.87 -10.62
N LYS A 121 -6.03 7.52 -10.64
CA LYS A 121 -7.20 7.08 -11.42
C LYS A 121 -6.91 7.02 -12.92
N LYS A 122 -6.22 8.01 -13.46
CA LYS A 122 -5.81 8.04 -14.87
C LYS A 122 -4.84 6.92 -15.24
N GLU A 123 -3.99 6.50 -14.29
CA GLU A 123 -3.08 5.36 -14.44
C GLU A 123 -3.78 4.00 -14.33
N GLY A 124 -5.11 3.98 -14.11
CA GLY A 124 -5.92 2.77 -14.10
C GLY A 124 -6.03 2.05 -12.75
N PHE A 125 -5.58 2.69 -11.67
CA PHE A 125 -5.90 2.27 -10.31
C PHE A 125 -7.25 2.86 -9.91
N PHE A 126 -8.02 2.22 -9.01
CA PHE A 126 -9.39 2.67 -8.67
C PHE A 126 -10.34 2.65 -9.88
N GLY A 127 -10.29 1.57 -10.68
CA GLY A 127 -11.32 1.35 -11.70
C GLY A 127 -12.70 1.36 -11.05
N ALA A 128 -13.68 1.99 -11.71
CA ALA A 128 -15.05 1.96 -11.20
C ALA A 128 -15.53 0.50 -11.13
N PRO A 129 -16.07 0.05 -9.98
CA PRO A 129 -16.64 -1.28 -9.90
C PRO A 129 -17.81 -1.39 -10.89
N PRO A 130 -18.07 -2.60 -11.41
CA PRO A 130 -19.17 -2.80 -12.32
C PRO A 130 -20.51 -2.47 -11.64
N GLY A 131 -21.49 -2.03 -12.44
CA GLY A 131 -22.78 -1.55 -11.94
C GLY A 131 -23.62 -2.63 -11.23
N GLU A 132 -24.76 -2.25 -10.67
CA GLU A 132 -25.57 -3.18 -9.86
C GLU A 132 -26.06 -4.41 -10.63
N GLY A 133 -26.34 -4.26 -11.93
CA GLY A 133 -26.77 -5.34 -12.83
C GLY A 133 -25.65 -6.16 -13.46
N ALA A 134 -24.40 -6.00 -13.00
CA ALA A 134 -23.28 -6.76 -13.53
C ALA A 134 -23.41 -8.25 -13.26
N SER A 135 -23.01 -9.07 -14.23
CA SER A 135 -22.90 -10.51 -14.08
C SER A 135 -21.78 -10.88 -13.11
N GLU A 136 -21.87 -12.06 -12.50
CA GLU A 136 -20.79 -12.59 -11.66
C GLU A 136 -19.44 -12.63 -12.41
N LYS A 137 -19.47 -12.94 -13.72
CA LYS A 137 -18.26 -12.97 -14.55
C LYS A 137 -17.64 -11.59 -14.72
N GLU A 138 -18.43 -10.54 -14.90
CA GLU A 138 -17.94 -9.16 -14.97
C GLU A 138 -17.38 -8.68 -13.62
N MET A 139 -18.01 -9.09 -12.51
CA MET A 139 -17.51 -8.84 -11.17
C MET A 139 -16.17 -9.54 -10.92
N ALA A 140 -16.05 -10.82 -11.29
CA ALA A 140 -14.80 -11.58 -11.20
C ALA A 140 -13.71 -10.98 -12.09
N ALA A 141 -14.05 -10.56 -13.31
CA ALA A 141 -13.12 -9.90 -14.22
C ALA A 141 -12.58 -8.58 -13.63
N TYR A 142 -13.45 -7.83 -12.95
CA TYR A 142 -13.06 -6.63 -12.22
C TYR A 142 -12.13 -6.98 -11.05
N ALA A 143 -12.49 -7.94 -10.19
CA ALA A 143 -11.68 -8.38 -9.06
C ALA A 143 -10.27 -8.79 -9.50
N ILE A 144 -10.16 -9.65 -10.52
CA ILE A 144 -8.88 -10.10 -11.08
C ILE A 144 -8.03 -8.91 -11.55
N ARG A 145 -8.63 -7.92 -12.21
CA ARG A 145 -7.89 -6.72 -12.62
C ARG A 145 -7.42 -5.89 -11.42
N GLN A 146 -8.22 -5.80 -10.35
CA GLN A 146 -7.84 -5.09 -9.15
C GLN A 146 -6.66 -5.79 -8.44
N GLU A 147 -6.69 -7.11 -8.27
CA GLU A 147 -5.56 -7.88 -7.70
C GLU A 147 -4.26 -7.69 -8.49
N ILE A 148 -4.35 -7.73 -9.83
CA ILE A 148 -3.19 -7.45 -10.70
C ILE A 148 -2.66 -6.04 -10.45
N LYS A 149 -3.55 -5.05 -10.35
CA LYS A 149 -3.16 -3.65 -10.12
C LYS A 149 -2.57 -3.47 -8.72
N SER A 150 -3.15 -4.04 -7.67
CA SER A 150 -2.57 -4.01 -6.32
C SER A 150 -1.17 -4.62 -6.30
N ALA A 151 -0.98 -5.80 -6.91
CA ALA A 151 0.34 -6.43 -7.04
C ALA A 151 1.35 -5.55 -7.81
N GLU A 152 0.92 -4.94 -8.92
CA GLU A 152 1.73 -3.98 -9.68
C GLU A 152 2.12 -2.79 -8.81
N PHE A 153 1.16 -2.18 -8.11
CA PHE A 153 1.37 -1.02 -7.25
C PHE A 153 2.39 -1.30 -6.17
N TYR A 154 2.23 -2.40 -5.44
CA TYR A 154 3.15 -2.80 -4.40
C TYR A 154 4.55 -3.09 -4.95
N GLY A 155 4.66 -3.75 -6.10
CA GLY A 155 5.94 -4.02 -6.75
C GLY A 155 6.77 -2.76 -7.06
N LEU A 156 6.13 -1.60 -7.24
CA LEU A 156 6.83 -0.34 -7.48
C LEU A 156 7.63 0.15 -6.26
N PHE A 157 7.30 -0.31 -5.06
CA PHE A 157 7.99 0.10 -3.84
C PHE A 157 9.41 -0.44 -3.77
N GLU A 158 9.71 -1.58 -4.40
CA GLU A 158 11.04 -2.19 -4.36
C GLU A 158 12.12 -1.22 -4.85
N GLN A 159 11.91 -0.64 -6.03
CA GLN A 159 12.87 0.28 -6.64
C GLN A 159 12.73 1.71 -6.09
N ALA A 160 11.50 2.14 -5.78
CA ALA A 160 11.24 3.50 -5.32
C ALA A 160 11.62 3.72 -3.85
N PHE A 161 11.49 2.70 -3.01
CA PHE A 161 11.67 2.75 -1.54
C PHE A 161 12.28 1.45 -1.00
N PRO A 162 13.53 1.10 -1.36
CA PRO A 162 14.13 -0.20 -1.04
C PRO A 162 14.18 -0.53 0.46
N ASP A 163 14.30 0.49 1.32
CA ASP A 163 14.25 0.29 2.77
C ASP A 163 12.84 0.00 3.29
N ALA A 164 11.82 0.71 2.77
CA ALA A 164 10.43 0.49 3.17
C ALA A 164 9.93 -0.88 2.68
N TRP A 165 10.30 -1.25 1.44
CA TRP A 165 10.03 -2.55 0.85
C TRP A 165 10.44 -3.72 1.76
N LYS A 166 11.63 -3.63 2.36
CA LYS A 166 12.17 -4.64 3.28
C LYS A 166 11.61 -4.57 4.69
N ARG A 167 11.26 -3.38 5.18
CA ARG A 167 10.83 -3.19 6.58
C ARG A 167 9.36 -3.51 6.81
N VAL A 168 8.53 -3.27 5.80
CA VAL A 168 7.07 -3.42 5.89
C VAL A 168 6.61 -4.68 5.16
N GLU A 169 7.55 -5.55 4.78
CA GLU A 169 7.25 -6.83 4.15
C GLU A 169 6.34 -6.71 2.92
N ILE A 170 6.44 -5.60 2.17
CA ILE A 170 5.56 -5.29 1.02
C ILE A 170 5.67 -6.37 -0.07
N HIS A 171 6.81 -7.05 -0.16
CA HIS A 171 6.98 -8.21 -1.03
C HIS A 171 5.99 -9.35 -0.75
N ASN A 172 5.58 -9.52 0.50
CA ASN A 172 4.56 -10.51 0.88
C ASN A 172 3.16 -10.07 0.46
N LEU A 173 2.88 -8.76 0.40
CA LEU A 173 1.63 -8.27 -0.19
C LEU A 173 1.59 -8.60 -1.69
N VAL A 174 2.65 -8.32 -2.44
CA VAL A 174 2.73 -8.70 -3.87
C VAL A 174 2.47 -10.20 -4.09
N ALA A 175 3.00 -11.06 -3.24
CA ALA A 175 2.78 -12.49 -3.33
C ALA A 175 1.31 -12.87 -3.02
N GLN A 176 0.69 -12.22 -2.03
CA GLN A 176 -0.70 -12.45 -1.63
C GLN A 176 -1.68 -11.98 -2.71
N GLU A 177 -1.52 -10.77 -3.24
CA GLU A 177 -2.35 -10.25 -4.35
C GLU A 177 -2.31 -11.17 -5.59
N ARG A 178 -1.12 -11.70 -5.91
CA ARG A 178 -1.00 -12.70 -7.00
C ARG A 178 -1.70 -14.01 -6.68
N ALA A 179 -1.71 -14.42 -5.41
CA ALA A 179 -2.42 -15.61 -4.99
C ALA A 179 -3.95 -15.41 -5.01
N HIS A 180 -4.43 -14.23 -4.62
CA HIS A 180 -5.83 -13.83 -4.76
C HIS A 180 -6.25 -13.88 -6.24
N GLU A 181 -5.48 -13.26 -7.13
CA GLU A 181 -5.71 -13.31 -8.58
C GLU A 181 -5.79 -14.74 -9.10
N ALA A 182 -4.84 -15.59 -8.75
CA ALA A 182 -4.82 -16.99 -9.16
C ALA A 182 -6.05 -17.77 -8.67
N ARG A 183 -6.47 -17.55 -7.41
CA ARG A 183 -7.68 -18.17 -6.83
C ARG A 183 -8.94 -17.72 -7.56
N LEU A 184 -9.06 -16.42 -7.88
CA LEU A 184 -10.18 -15.90 -8.66
C LEU A 184 -10.22 -16.47 -10.08
N ARG A 185 -9.07 -16.61 -10.76
CA ARG A 185 -9.01 -17.25 -12.09
C ARG A 185 -9.41 -18.72 -12.05
N ALA A 186 -9.06 -19.43 -10.98
CA ALA A 186 -9.47 -20.81 -10.78
C ALA A 186 -10.99 -20.92 -10.58
N ALA A 187 -11.59 -20.00 -9.81
CA ALA A 187 -13.03 -19.95 -9.58
C ALA A 187 -13.82 -19.47 -10.81
N TYR A 188 -13.25 -18.55 -11.60
CA TYR A 188 -13.87 -17.97 -12.80
C TYR A 188 -12.96 -18.07 -14.04
N PRO A 189 -12.83 -19.28 -14.64
CA PRO A 189 -12.02 -19.47 -15.84
C PRO A 189 -12.49 -18.58 -17.00
N GLY A 190 -11.57 -17.84 -17.61
CA GLY A 190 -11.84 -16.98 -18.77
C GLY A 190 -12.63 -15.71 -18.46
N ALA A 191 -12.63 -15.24 -17.21
CA ALA A 191 -13.14 -13.91 -16.84
C ALA A 191 -12.25 -12.75 -17.32
N VAL A 192 -10.99 -13.03 -17.66
CA VAL A 192 -10.03 -12.05 -18.23
C VAL A 192 -9.17 -12.71 -19.29
#